data_AF-A0A966YMU4-F1
#
_entry.id   AF-A0A966YMU4-F1
#
_cell.length_a   1.000
_cell.length_b   1.000
_cell.length_c   1.000
_cell.angle_alpha   90.00
_cell.angle_beta   90.00
_cell.angle_gamma   90.00
#
_symmetry.space_group_name_H-M   'P 1'
#
loop_
_entity.id
_entity.type
_entity.pdbx_description
1 polymer ?
#
loop_
_entity_poly.entity_id
_entity_poly.type
_entity_poly.pdbx_seq_one_letter_code
_entity_poly.pdbx_strand_id
1 'polypeptide(L)'
;MKKLFSFAVLLSFAWNLILVVGVVLNMEYALPRAAGGQFETFPISIRILYVSTTFVVLYQLFIFLQILQNKPVKPTWMPKAFAYLGLLSIFMNAISRSTQEQINVIPAAIIAVAFFSASKRVSNK
;
A
#
# COMPACT_ATOMS: atom_id res chain seq x y z
N MET A 1 -17.79 3.06 6.19
CA MET A 1 -16.87 4.21 6.10
C MET A 1 -17.57 5.31 5.31
N LYS A 2 -17.22 6.59 5.47
CA LYS A 2 -17.77 7.66 4.61
C LYS A 2 -17.36 7.40 3.15
N LYS A 3 -18.24 7.70 2.18
CA LYS A 3 -18.00 7.45 0.75
C LYS A 3 -16.72 8.14 0.26
N LEU A 4 -16.53 9.41 0.62
CA LEU A 4 -15.36 10.21 0.26
C LEU A 4 -14.04 9.57 0.74
N PHE A 5 -14.00 9.10 1.99
CA PHE A 5 -12.81 8.42 2.52
C PHE A 5 -12.55 7.10 1.79
N SER A 6 -13.60 6.34 1.46
CA SER A 6 -13.46 5.09 0.71
C SER A 6 -12.88 5.33 -0.68
N PHE A 7 -13.30 6.41 -1.34
CA PHE A 7 -12.74 6.83 -2.62
C PHE A 7 -11.25 7.21 -2.51
N ALA A 8 -10.87 7.98 -1.48
CA ALA A 8 -9.46 8.32 -1.23
C ALA A 8 -8.58 7.08 -1.00
N VAL A 9 -9.10 6.06 -0.33
CA VAL A 9 -8.40 4.78 -0.13
C VAL A 9 -8.21 4.04 -1.47
N LEU A 10 -9.24 3.99 -2.32
CA LEU A 10 -9.13 3.38 -3.65
C LEU A 10 -8.13 4.11 -4.54
N LEU A 11 -8.11 5.45 -4.51
CA LEU A 11 -7.11 6.24 -5.24
C LEU A 11 -5.69 5.98 -4.71
N SER A 12 -5.54 5.81 -3.40
CA SER A 12 -4.27 5.46 -2.77
C SER A 12 -3.79 4.07 -3.19
N PHE A 13 -4.70 3.09 -3.32
CA PHE A 13 -4.38 1.78 -3.89
C PHE A 13 -3.99 1.87 -5.36
N ALA A 14 -4.71 2.67 -6.16
CA ALA A 14 -4.38 2.87 -7.56
C ALA A 14 -2.97 3.46 -7.73
N TRP A 15 -2.65 4.50 -6.96
CA TRP A 15 -1.30 5.08 -6.94
C TRP A 15 -0.23 4.06 -6.52
N ASN A 16 -0.48 3.30 -5.46
CA ASN A 16 0.46 2.29 -4.97
C ASN A 16 0.71 1.20 -6.05
N LEU A 17 -0.36 0.72 -6.71
CA LEU A 17 -0.27 -0.25 -7.81
C LEU A 17 0.51 0.30 -9.01
N ILE A 18 0.25 1.55 -9.43
CA ILE A 18 1.01 2.21 -10.50
C ILE A 18 2.51 2.21 -10.14
N LEU A 19 2.86 2.58 -8.91
CA LEU A 19 4.26 2.60 -8.48
C LEU A 19 4.89 1.20 -8.48
N VAL A 20 4.28 0.21 -7.83
CA VAL A 20 4.90 -1.12 -7.73
C VAL A 20 5.01 -1.81 -9.08
N VAL A 21 4.02 -1.64 -9.97
CA VAL A 21 4.09 -2.13 -11.36
C VAL A 21 5.16 -1.36 -12.14
N GLY A 22 5.27 -0.04 -11.94
CA GLY A 22 6.34 0.77 -12.52
C GLY A 22 7.73 0.26 -12.16
N VAL A 23 7.96 -0.14 -10.90
CA VAL A 23 9.23 -0.76 -10.49
C VAL A 23 9.45 -2.09 -11.19
N VAL A 24 8.44 -2.97 -11.23
CA VAL A 24 8.52 -4.28 -11.91
C VAL A 24 8.87 -4.13 -13.39
N LEU A 25 8.30 -3.13 -14.06
CA LEU A 25 8.52 -2.86 -15.48
C LEU A 25 9.74 -1.98 -15.77
N ASN A 26 10.46 -1.54 -14.73
CA ASN A 26 11.60 -0.65 -14.82
C ASN A 26 11.29 0.72 -15.48
N MET A 27 10.18 1.34 -15.05
CA MET A 27 9.73 2.62 -15.58
C MET A 27 10.43 3.81 -14.90
N GLU A 28 10.80 4.83 -15.68
CA GLU A 28 11.54 6.00 -15.21
C GLU A 28 10.83 6.77 -14.09
N TYR A 29 9.51 6.94 -14.17
CA TYR A 29 8.74 7.67 -13.15
C TYR A 29 8.81 7.02 -11.76
N ALA A 30 9.08 5.71 -11.70
CA ALA A 30 9.15 4.95 -10.46
C ALA A 30 10.53 5.02 -9.81
N LEU A 31 11.60 5.26 -10.57
CA LEU A 31 12.99 5.35 -10.08
C LEU A 31 13.13 6.26 -8.85
N PRO A 32 12.68 7.54 -8.87
CA PRO A 32 12.84 8.41 -7.71
C PRO A 32 11.81 8.11 -6.60
N ARG A 33 10.83 7.24 -6.81
CA ARG A 33 9.70 7.01 -5.89
C ARG A 33 9.78 5.69 -5.15
N ALA A 34 10.78 4.86 -5.43
CA ALA A 34 10.90 3.54 -4.88
C ALA A 34 12.35 3.25 -4.48
N ALA A 35 12.50 2.44 -3.44
CA ALA A 35 13.78 1.92 -2.97
C ALA A 35 14.83 3.03 -2.72
N GLY A 36 14.41 4.17 -2.15
CA GLY A 36 15.28 5.28 -1.77
C GLY A 36 15.61 6.25 -2.90
N GLY A 37 15.13 6.04 -4.13
CA GLY A 37 15.52 6.85 -5.28
C GLY A 37 16.99 6.69 -5.69
N GLN A 38 17.61 5.57 -5.32
CA GLN A 38 19.07 5.37 -5.44
C GLN A 38 19.52 4.68 -6.74
N PHE A 39 18.57 4.27 -7.58
CA PHE A 39 18.84 3.48 -8.78
C PHE A 39 18.58 4.30 -10.04
N GLU A 40 19.48 4.18 -11.01
CA GLU A 40 19.25 4.64 -12.39
C GLU A 40 18.45 3.61 -13.21
N THR A 41 18.54 2.34 -12.83
CA THR A 41 17.70 1.24 -13.32
C THR A 41 17.47 0.24 -12.20
N PHE A 42 16.28 -0.33 -12.10
CA PHE A 42 15.97 -1.29 -11.05
C PHE A 42 16.69 -2.63 -11.28
N PRO A 43 17.53 -3.08 -10.34
CA PRO A 43 18.12 -4.41 -10.40
C PRO A 43 17.05 -5.50 -10.46
N ILE A 44 17.33 -6.62 -11.13
CA ILE A 44 16.39 -7.75 -11.26
C ILE A 44 15.88 -8.23 -9.90
N SER A 45 16.75 -8.29 -8.88
CA SER A 45 16.38 -8.66 -7.51
C SER A 45 15.32 -7.73 -6.90
N ILE A 46 15.45 -6.42 -7.11
CA ILE A 46 14.47 -5.43 -6.66
C ILE A 46 13.15 -5.60 -7.42
N ARG A 47 13.21 -5.85 -8.73
CA ARG A 47 12.00 -6.07 -9.54
C ARG A 47 11.24 -7.30 -9.08
N ILE A 48 11.93 -8.41 -8.78
CA ILE A 48 11.32 -9.64 -8.22
C ILE A 48 10.70 -9.38 -6.85
N LEU A 49 11.37 -8.61 -5.97
CA LEU A 49 10.80 -8.21 -4.69
C LEU A 49 9.48 -7.44 -4.89
N TYR A 50 9.46 -6.52 -5.85
CA TYR A 50 8.27 -5.71 -6.14
C TYR A 50 7.14 -6.48 -6.85
N VAL A 51 7.44 -7.60 -7.54
CA VAL A 51 6.39 -8.55 -7.95
C VAL A 51 5.66 -9.10 -6.73
N SER A 52 6.42 -9.51 -5.70
CA SER A 52 5.83 -9.98 -4.44
C SER A 52 5.03 -8.88 -3.74
N THR A 53 5.57 -7.65 -3.69
CA THR A 53 4.86 -6.47 -3.16
C THR A 53 3.57 -6.21 -3.92
N THR A 54 3.55 -6.39 -5.25
CA THR A 54 2.35 -6.21 -6.07
C THR A 54 1.24 -7.17 -5.64
N PHE A 55 1.56 -8.45 -5.40
CA PHE A 55 0.59 -9.41 -4.89
C PHE A 55 0.06 -9.03 -3.49
N VAL A 56 0.92 -8.51 -2.61
CA VAL A 56 0.50 -8.01 -1.29
C VAL A 56 -0.48 -6.85 -1.44
N VAL A 57 -0.19 -5.85 -2.29
CA VAL A 57 -1.06 -4.69 -2.52
C VAL A 57 -2.40 -5.12 -3.14
N LEU A 58 -2.39 -6.04 -4.10
CA LEU A 58 -3.60 -6.61 -4.67
C LEU A 58 -4.44 -7.35 -3.63
N TYR A 59 -3.81 -8.11 -2.73
CA TYR A 59 -4.51 -8.80 -1.66
C TYR A 59 -5.08 -7.83 -0.62
N GLN A 60 -4.35 -6.77 -0.29
CA GLN A 60 -4.88 -5.66 0.51
C GLN A 60 -6.12 -5.04 -0.15
N LEU A 61 -6.05 -4.69 -1.44
CA LEU A 61 -7.19 -4.15 -2.18
C LEU A 61 -8.38 -5.11 -2.16
N PHE A 62 -8.16 -6.39 -2.39
CA PHE A 62 -9.21 -7.42 -2.32
C PHE A 62 -9.89 -7.47 -0.94
N ILE A 63 -9.12 -7.46 0.14
CA ILE A 63 -9.67 -7.44 1.51
C ILE A 63 -10.43 -6.13 1.76
N PHE A 64 -9.90 -4.99 1.29
CA PHE A 64 -10.59 -3.71 1.42
C PHE A 64 -11.93 -3.68 0.67
N LEU A 65 -12.00 -4.25 -0.54
CA LEU A 65 -13.25 -4.37 -1.30
C LEU A 65 -14.28 -5.25 -0.58
N GLN A 66 -13.84 -6.35 0.06
CA GLN A 66 -14.74 -7.15 0.91
C GLN A 66 -15.29 -6.33 2.08
N ILE A 67 -14.46 -5.51 2.74
CA ILE A 67 -14.88 -4.62 3.82
C ILE A 67 -15.91 -3.60 3.33
N LEU A 68 -15.72 -3.01 2.14
CA LEU A 68 -16.68 -2.07 1.55
C LEU A 68 -18.03 -2.72 1.24
N GLN A 69 -18.01 -3.98 0.81
CA GLN A 69 -19.21 -4.77 0.50
C GLN A 69 -19.84 -5.41 1.75
N ASN A 70 -19.32 -5.13 2.96
CA ASN A 70 -19.72 -5.77 4.22
C ASN A 70 -19.65 -7.31 4.19
N LYS A 71 -18.77 -7.87 3.35
CA LYS A 71 -18.52 -9.32 3.28
C LYS A 71 -17.65 -9.76 4.46
N PRO A 72 -17.77 -11.02 4.91
CA PRO A 72 -16.92 -11.56 5.98
C PRO A 72 -15.46 -11.61 5.51
N VAL A 73 -14.57 -11.01 6.29
CA VAL A 73 -13.12 -11.06 6.04
C VAL A 73 -12.54 -12.24 6.80
N LYS A 74 -11.96 -13.20 6.06
CA LYS A 74 -11.20 -14.32 6.65
C LYS A 74 -9.77 -14.32 6.09
N PRO A 75 -8.74 -14.46 6.95
CA PRO A 75 -8.83 -14.51 8.41
C PRO A 75 -9.10 -13.14 9.04
N THR A 76 -9.73 -13.10 10.22
CA THR A 76 -10.17 -11.86 10.89
C THR A 76 -9.03 -10.96 11.36
N TRP A 77 -7.83 -11.50 11.55
CA TRP A 77 -6.64 -10.74 11.92
C TRP A 77 -6.01 -9.98 10.74
N MET A 78 -6.40 -10.28 9.49
CA MET A 78 -5.76 -9.72 8.30
C MET A 78 -5.80 -8.18 8.23
N PRO A 79 -6.93 -7.51 8.51
CA PRO A 79 -6.95 -6.04 8.56
C PRO A 79 -6.00 -5.45 9.61
N LYS A 80 -5.77 -6.15 10.74
CA LYS A 80 -4.82 -5.71 11.76
C LYS A 80 -3.38 -5.83 11.26
N ALA A 81 -3.02 -6.94 10.62
CA ALA A 81 -1.69 -7.10 10.02
C ALA A 81 -1.43 -6.03 8.93
N PHE A 82 -2.41 -5.75 8.08
CA PHE A 82 -2.28 -4.70 7.06
C PHE A 82 -2.18 -3.30 7.64
N ALA A 83 -2.80 -3.02 8.77
CA ALA A 83 -2.60 -1.76 9.48
C ALA A 83 -1.13 -1.62 9.92
N TYR A 84 -0.52 -2.67 10.47
CA TYR A 84 0.90 -2.65 10.87
C TYR A 84 1.86 -2.56 9.67
N LEU A 85 1.59 -3.29 8.59
CA LEU A 85 2.36 -3.13 7.34
C LEU A 85 2.23 -1.71 6.80
N GLY A 86 1.05 -1.10 6.89
CA GLY A 86 0.83 0.31 6.54
C GLY A 86 1.67 1.27 7.39
N LEU A 87 1.76 1.04 8.71
CA LEU A 87 2.62 1.83 9.60
C LEU A 87 4.10 1.70 9.23
N LEU A 88 4.57 0.49 8.93
CA LEU A 88 5.93 0.27 8.45
C LEU A 88 6.18 1.00 7.12
N SER A 89 5.22 0.93 6.19
CA SER A 89 5.29 1.65 4.91
C SER A 89 5.39 3.15 5.13
N ILE A 90 4.57 3.74 6.01
CA ILE A 90 4.64 5.16 6.35
C ILE A 90 6.04 5.51 6.86
N PHE A 91 6.56 4.74 7.80
CA PHE A 91 7.88 5.00 8.37
C PHE A 91 8.98 4.92 7.30
N MET A 92 8.98 3.88 6.46
CA MET A 92 9.97 3.72 5.38
C MET A 92 9.94 4.87 4.36
N ASN A 93 8.75 5.32 3.96
CA ASN A 93 8.64 6.44 3.04
C ASN A 93 9.07 7.76 3.72
N ALA A 94 8.71 7.96 5.00
CA ALA A 94 9.05 9.18 5.74
C ALA A 94 10.55 9.36 5.94
N ILE A 95 11.30 8.28 6.16
CA ILE A 95 12.76 8.33 6.31
C ILE A 95 13.51 8.20 4.97
N SER A 96 12.81 8.10 3.84
CA SER A 96 13.46 8.00 2.54
C SER A 96 14.32 9.24 2.27
N ARG A 97 15.44 9.01 1.58
CA ARG A 97 16.33 10.08 1.09
C ARG A 97 15.75 10.79 -0.14
N SER A 98 14.75 10.21 -0.79
CA SER A 98 14.07 10.83 -1.93
C SER A 98 12.83 11.59 -1.47
N THR A 99 12.80 12.89 -1.76
CA THR A 99 11.62 13.73 -1.55
C THR A 99 10.39 13.20 -2.30
N GLN A 100 10.58 12.58 -3.47
CA GLN A 100 9.46 12.00 -4.23
C GLN A 100 8.90 10.75 -3.58
N GLU A 101 9.74 9.95 -2.91
CA GLU A 101 9.28 8.78 -2.13
C GLU A 101 8.64 9.20 -0.81
N GLN A 102 9.13 10.26 -0.16
CA GLN A 102 8.49 10.81 1.05
C GLN A 102 7.02 11.18 0.84
N ILE A 103 6.64 11.64 -0.35
CA ILE A 103 5.23 11.95 -0.69
C ILE A 103 4.34 10.70 -0.62
N ASN A 104 4.88 9.49 -0.82
CA ASN A 104 4.13 8.23 -0.72
C ASN A 104 3.67 7.92 0.72
N VAL A 105 4.16 8.66 1.73
CA VAL A 105 3.60 8.64 3.09
C VAL A 105 2.09 8.90 3.09
N ILE A 106 1.62 9.82 2.23
CA ILE A 106 0.21 10.22 2.19
C ILE A 106 -0.70 9.04 1.80
N PRO A 107 -0.54 8.39 0.63
CA PRO A 107 -1.35 7.23 0.27
C PRO A 107 -1.15 6.04 1.23
N ALA A 108 0.06 5.84 1.76
CA ALA A 108 0.32 4.80 2.77
C ALA A 108 -0.48 5.04 4.06
N ALA A 109 -0.53 6.29 4.54
CA ALA A 109 -1.28 6.68 5.73
C ALA A 109 -2.78 6.50 5.55
N ILE A 110 -3.32 6.88 4.39
CA ILE A 110 -4.74 6.69 4.07
C ILE A 110 -5.12 5.20 4.14
N ILE A 111 -4.32 4.32 3.52
CA ILE A 111 -4.54 2.87 3.55
C ILE A 111 -4.40 2.31 4.98
N ALA A 112 -3.37 2.72 5.72
CA ALA A 112 -3.13 2.25 7.08
C ALA A 112 -4.28 2.60 8.03
N VAL A 113 -4.78 3.84 7.97
CA VAL A 113 -5.93 4.29 8.76
C VAL A 113 -7.20 3.53 8.38
N ALA A 114 -7.40 3.21 7.10
CA ALA A 114 -8.55 2.43 6.66
C ALA A 114 -8.54 1.01 7.25
N PHE A 115 -7.39 0.33 7.21
CA PHE A 115 -7.24 -1.00 7.81
C PHE A 115 -7.27 -1.00 9.33
N PHE A 116 -6.69 0.01 9.97
CA PHE A 116 -6.79 0.17 11.42
C PHE A 116 -8.25 0.38 11.87
N SER A 117 -9.00 1.19 11.13
CA SER A 117 -10.42 1.41 11.38
C SER A 117 -11.25 0.15 11.14
N ALA A 118 -10.89 -0.64 10.12
CA ALA A 118 -11.55 -1.90 9.81
C ALA A 118 -11.23 -3.00 10.83
N SER A 119 -10.00 -3.08 11.32
CA SER A 119 -9.58 -4.13 12.27
C SER A 119 -10.37 -4.05 13.58
N LYS A 120 -10.64 -2.85 14.08
CA LYS A 120 -11.52 -2.63 15.25
C LYS A 120 -12.93 -3.15 15.02
N ARG A 121 -13.46 -3.08 13.79
CA ARG A 121 -14.80 -3.55 13.46
C ARG A 121 -14.87 -5.06 13.28
N VAL A 122 -13.83 -5.65 12.69
CA VAL A 122 -13.76 -7.09 12.43
C VAL A 122 -13.43 -7.86 13.71
N SER A 123 -12.63 -7.31 14.62
CA SER A 123 -12.33 -7.94 15.91
C SER A 123 -13.50 -7.97 16.90
N ASN A 124 -14.50 -7.10 16.71
CA ASN A 124 -15.68 -6.98 17.57
C ASN A 124 -16.88 -7.79 17.05
N LYS A 125 -16.70 -8.56 15.97
CA LYS A 125 -17.70 -9.47 15.40
C LYS A 125 -17.21 -10.90 15.54
#